data_AF-A0A8T4NT09-F1
#
_entry.id   AF-A0A8T4NT09-F1
#
_cell.length_a   1.000
_cell.length_b   1.000
_cell.length_c   1.000
_cell.angle_alpha   90.00
_cell.angle_beta   90.00
_cell.angle_gamma   90.00
#
_symmetry.space_group_name_H-M   'P 1'
#
loop_
_entity.id
_entity.type
_entity.pdbx_description
1 polymer ?
#
loop_
_entity_poly.entity_id
_entity_poly.type
_entity_poly.pdbx_seq_one_letter_code
_entity_poly.pdbx_strand_id
1 'polypeptide(L)'
;MPSKISNLEKEKNIKAFIASFFTIIGFIIAIIIWKEDKYSMYYAKHGLILFIGQLLITLIGNIFVPMMHWFTILLWIFWAILWVMTWMNALSGNIKYTFIITDLAEKINV
;
A
#
# COMPACT_ATOMS: atom_id res chain seq x y z
N MET A 1 -7.58 14.06 -29.49
CA MET A 1 -8.37 13.03 -28.78
C MET A 1 -7.53 11.98 -28.02
N PRO A 2 -6.43 11.39 -28.54
CA PRO A 2 -5.65 10.38 -27.79
C PRO A 2 -4.97 10.93 -26.52
N SER A 3 -4.67 12.23 -26.47
CA SER A 3 -4.04 12.87 -25.30
C SER A 3 -4.92 12.90 -24.05
N LYS A 4 -6.24 13.04 -24.18
CA LYS A 4 -7.15 13.17 -23.03
C LYS A 4 -7.29 11.86 -22.27
N ILE A 5 -7.33 10.73 -22.98
CA ILE A 5 -7.40 9.39 -22.38
C ILE A 5 -6.10 9.10 -21.61
N SER A 6 -4.94 9.42 -22.20
CA SER A 6 -3.64 9.24 -21.53
C SER A 6 -3.51 10.06 -20.24
N ASN A 7 -4.10 11.26 -20.20
CA ASN A 7 -4.08 12.12 -19.01
C ASN A 7 -4.95 11.55 -17.88
N LEU A 8 -6.11 10.98 -18.21
CA LEU A 8 -7.00 10.34 -17.23
C LEU A 8 -6.37 9.10 -16.60
N GLU A 9 -5.69 8.28 -17.41
CA GLU A 9 -4.94 7.12 -16.90
C GLU A 9 -3.79 7.55 -15.99
N LYS A 10 -3.04 8.58 -16.37
CA LYS A 10 -1.95 9.13 -15.56
C LYS A 10 -2.45 9.67 -14.22
N GLU A 11 -3.59 10.37 -14.22
CA GLU A 11 -4.22 10.88 -13.00
C GLU A 11 -4.64 9.73 -12.07
N LYS A 12 -5.31 8.70 -12.61
CA LYS A 12 -5.70 7.49 -11.88
C LYS A 12 -4.49 6.81 -11.21
N ASN A 13 -3.40 6.67 -11.95
CA ASN A 13 -2.19 6.01 -11.45
C ASN A 13 -1.53 6.83 -10.33
N ILE A 14 -1.50 8.15 -10.47
CA ILE A 14 -0.97 9.06 -9.44
C ILE A 14 -1.82 8.98 -8.16
N LYS A 15 -3.15 8.96 -8.26
CA LYS A 15 -4.04 8.81 -7.09
C LYS A 15 -3.77 7.52 -6.33
N ALA A 16 -3.73 6.38 -7.03
CA ALA A 16 -3.41 5.09 -6.42
C ALA A 16 -2.00 5.04 -5.80
N PHE A 17 -1.01 5.67 -6.46
CA PHE A 17 0.33 5.79 -5.91
C PHE A 17 0.32 6.62 -4.62
N ILE A 18 -0.32 7.79 -4.59
CA ILE A 18 -0.44 8.63 -3.39
C ILE A 18 -1.14 7.86 -2.26
N ALA A 19 -2.23 7.15 -2.58
CA ALA A 19 -2.99 6.38 -1.62
C ALA A 19 -2.18 5.25 -0.96
N SER A 20 -1.31 4.57 -1.72
CA SER A 20 -0.44 3.52 -1.20
C SER A 20 0.84 4.05 -0.55
N PHE A 21 1.43 5.13 -1.09
CA PHE A 21 2.66 5.76 -0.59
C PHE A 21 2.50 6.27 0.84
N PHE A 22 1.43 7.02 1.11
CA PHE A 22 1.16 7.60 2.41
C PHE A 22 0.46 6.65 3.39
N THR A 23 0.39 5.35 3.07
CA THR A 23 -0.14 4.27 3.91
C THR A 23 -1.49 4.64 4.57
N ILE A 24 -1.53 4.88 5.88
CA ILE A 24 -2.76 5.22 6.61
C ILE A 24 -3.35 6.57 6.17
N ILE A 25 -2.52 7.57 5.94
CA ILE A 25 -2.97 8.90 5.49
C ILE A 25 -3.54 8.80 4.08
N GLY A 26 -2.86 8.06 3.20
CA GLY A 26 -3.33 7.80 1.85
C GLY A 26 -4.65 7.02 1.80
N PHE A 27 -4.83 6.07 2.73
CA PHE A 27 -6.10 5.35 2.89
C PHE A 27 -7.25 6.25 3.34
N ILE A 28 -7.04 7.12 4.32
CA ILE A 28 -8.05 8.10 4.78
C ILE A 28 -8.47 9.01 3.63
N ILE A 29 -7.50 9.54 2.87
CA ILE A 29 -7.76 10.37 1.68
C ILE A 29 -8.60 9.61 0.67
N ALA A 30 -8.26 8.36 0.37
CA ALA A 30 -8.99 7.55 -0.61
C ALA A 30 -10.44 7.28 -0.19
N ILE A 31 -10.70 7.01 1.09
CA ILE A 31 -12.07 6.84 1.61
C ILE A 31 -12.90 8.11 1.50
N ILE A 32 -12.31 9.27 1.77
CA ILE A 32 -13.07 10.54 1.79
C ILE A 32 -13.28 11.07 0.37
N ILE A 33 -12.25 11.02 -0.47
CA ILE A 33 -12.22 11.72 -1.76
C ILE A 33 -12.43 10.76 -2.94
N TRP A 34 -11.91 9.54 -2.87
CA TRP A 34 -11.81 8.61 -4.02
C TRP A 34 -12.57 7.30 -3.82
N LYS A 35 -13.61 7.30 -2.97
CA LYS A 35 -14.36 6.08 -2.61
C LYS A 35 -14.93 5.33 -3.80
N GLU A 36 -15.35 6.05 -4.83
CA GLU A 36 -15.93 5.46 -6.05
C GLU A 36 -14.86 4.95 -7.03
N ASP A 37 -13.61 5.40 -6.90
CA ASP A 37 -12.51 4.91 -7.73
C ASP A 37 -11.96 3.60 -7.16
N LYS A 38 -12.49 2.49 -7.69
CA LYS A 38 -12.08 1.12 -7.34
C LYS A 38 -10.57 0.90 -7.44
N TYR A 39 -9.89 1.57 -8.39
CA TYR A 39 -8.45 1.40 -8.59
C TYR A 39 -7.67 2.09 -7.47
N SER A 40 -7.99 3.35 -7.17
CA SER A 40 -7.38 4.07 -6.06
C SER A 40 -7.68 3.42 -4.72
N MET A 41 -8.92 2.97 -4.51
CA MET A 41 -9.34 2.26 -3.30
C MET A 41 -8.62 0.92 -3.11
N TYR A 42 -8.36 0.18 -4.19
CA TYR A 42 -7.58 -1.05 -4.13
C TYR A 42 -6.20 -0.81 -3.51
N TYR A 43 -5.41 0.11 -4.09
CA TYR A 43 -4.08 0.41 -3.58
C TYR A 43 -4.07 1.18 -2.25
N ALA A 44 -5.17 1.88 -1.92
CA ALA A 44 -5.37 2.46 -0.59
C ALA A 44 -5.44 1.37 0.50
N LYS A 45 -6.19 0.28 0.27
CA LYS A 45 -6.27 -0.86 1.19
C LYS A 45 -4.90 -1.52 1.38
N HIS A 46 -4.09 -1.61 0.32
CA HIS A 46 -2.70 -2.08 0.42
C HIS A 46 -1.86 -1.18 1.33
N GLY A 47 -2.02 0.14 1.21
CA GLY A 47 -1.39 1.12 2.11
C GLY A 47 -1.78 0.91 3.58
N LEU A 48 -3.05 0.62 3.86
CA LEU A 48 -3.52 0.28 5.21
C LEU A 48 -2.90 -1.02 5.75
N ILE A 49 -2.85 -2.08 4.94
CA ILE A 49 -2.22 -3.35 5.34
C ILE A 49 -0.73 -3.14 5.64
N LEU A 50 -0.03 -2.36 4.82
CA LEU A 50 1.38 -2.02 5.05
C LEU A 50 1.56 -1.24 6.35
N PHE A 51 0.66 -0.30 6.67
CA PHE A 51 0.67 0.39 7.96
C PHE A 51 0.47 -0.57 9.15
N ILE A 52 -0.50 -1.49 9.05
CA ILE A 52 -0.71 -2.50 10.10
C ILE A 52 0.53 -3.38 10.25
N GLY A 53 1.14 -3.82 9.14
CA GLY A 53 2.40 -4.57 9.16
C GLY A 53 3.53 -3.81 9.84
N GLN A 54 3.66 -2.51 9.58
CA GLN A 54 4.64 -1.64 10.22
C GLN A 54 4.43 -1.58 11.74
N LEU A 55 3.18 -1.42 12.21
CA LEU A 55 2.85 -1.42 13.63
C LEU A 55 3.21 -2.75 14.29
N LEU A 56 2.87 -3.88 13.65
CA LEU A 56 3.21 -5.21 14.17
C LEU A 56 4.72 -5.42 14.26
N ILE A 57 5.48 -5.05 13.23
CA ILE A 57 6.95 -5.14 13.25
C ILE A 57 7.54 -4.25 14.35
N THR A 58 6.98 -3.05 14.57
CA THR A 58 7.44 -2.14 15.63
C THR A 58 7.15 -2.72 17.02
N LEU A 59 5.95 -3.26 17.24
CA LEU A 59 5.56 -3.86 18.51
C LEU A 59 6.39 -5.11 18.84
N ILE A 60 6.51 -6.03 17.88
CA ILE A 60 7.34 -7.24 18.00
C ILE A 60 8.80 -6.84 18.18
N GLY A 61 9.30 -5.93 17.36
CA GLY A 61 10.66 -5.42 17.43
C GLY A 61 11.02 -4.93 18.83
N ASN A 62 10.16 -4.11 19.45
CA ASN A 62 10.33 -3.57 20.80
C ASN A 62 10.31 -4.64 21.91
N ILE A 63 9.57 -5.72 21.74
CA ILE A 63 9.50 -6.83 22.70
C ILE A 63 10.74 -7.71 22.61
N PHE A 64 11.25 -7.96 21.40
CA PHE A 64 12.36 -8.89 21.13
C PHE A 64 13.76 -8.23 21.07
N VAL A 65 13.84 -6.90 21.30
CA VAL A 65 15.08 -6.10 21.37
C VAL A 65 16.23 -6.78 22.13
N PRO A 66 16.03 -7.42 23.30
CA PRO A 66 17.17 -7.90 24.09
C PRO A 66 17.94 -9.07 23.47
N MET A 67 17.37 -9.83 22.52
CA MET A 67 17.98 -11.07 22.00
C MET A 67 18.02 -11.20 20.47
N MET A 68 17.17 -10.50 19.71
CA MET A 68 16.96 -10.79 18.27
C MET A 68 16.92 -9.54 17.37
N HIS A 69 17.80 -8.57 17.59
CA HIS A 69 17.84 -7.36 16.76
C HIS A 69 18.03 -7.61 15.25
N TRP A 70 18.83 -8.61 14.88
CA TRP A 70 19.07 -8.97 13.48
C TRP A 70 17.80 -9.45 12.77
N PHE A 71 16.90 -10.13 13.47
CA PHE A 71 15.63 -10.60 12.92
C PHE A 71 14.68 -9.43 12.63
N THR A 72 14.63 -8.43 13.52
CA THR A 72 13.84 -7.22 13.30
C THR A 72 14.29 -6.47 12.04
N ILE A 73 15.61 -6.41 11.76
CA ILE A 73 16.16 -5.80 10.55
C ILE A 73 15.65 -6.52 9.30
N LEU A 74 15.64 -7.86 9.29
CA LEU A 74 15.14 -8.65 8.15
C LEU A 74 13.65 -8.39 7.90
N LEU A 75 12.83 -8.28 8.95
CA LEU A 75 11.41 -7.94 8.82
C LEU A 75 11.20 -6.55 8.22
N TRP A 76 12.01 -5.56 8.61
CA TRP A 76 11.96 -4.22 8.03
C TRP A 76 12.34 -4.20 6.55
N ILE A 77 13.36 -4.97 6.16
CA ILE A 77 13.75 -5.11 4.75
C ILE A 77 12.62 -5.77 3.96
N PHE A 78 12.04 -6.86 4.47
CA PHE A 78 10.92 -7.52 3.82
C PHE A 78 9.71 -6.58 3.66
N TRP A 79 9.38 -5.82 4.71
CA TRP A 79 8.31 -4.82 4.66
C TRP A 79 8.59 -3.73 3.63
N ALA A 80 9.82 -3.21 3.57
CA ALA A 80 10.21 -2.19 2.60
C ALA A 80 10.09 -2.70 1.15
N ILE A 81 10.43 -3.97 0.90
CA ILE A 81 10.24 -4.61 -0.41
C ILE A 81 8.74 -4.65 -0.78
N LEU A 82 7.87 -5.06 0.14
CA LEU A 82 6.41 -5.07 -0.09
C LEU A 82 5.85 -3.66 -0.35
N TRP A 83 6.37 -2.65 0.36
CA TRP A 83 5.98 -1.26 0.18
C TRP A 83 6.35 -0.74 -1.22
N VAL A 84 7.58 -0.96 -1.67
CA VAL A 84 8.03 -0.58 -3.02
C VAL A 84 7.28 -1.34 -4.11
N MET A 85 7.06 -2.65 -3.95
CA MET A 85 6.27 -3.44 -4.92
C MET A 85 4.84 -2.91 -5.06
N THR A 86 4.23 -2.48 -3.96
CA THR A 86 2.89 -1.88 -4.00
C THR A 86 2.86 -0.61 -4.84
N TRP A 87 3.89 0.22 -4.78
CA TRP A 87 3.99 1.42 -5.60
C TRP A 87 4.17 1.12 -7.09
N MET A 88 5.06 0.18 -7.41
CA MET A 88 5.29 -0.26 -8.78
C MET A 88 3.98 -0.80 -9.39
N ASN A 89 3.22 -1.54 -8.59
CA ASN A 89 1.91 -2.03 -8.99
C ASN A 89 0.89 -0.88 -9.16
N ALA A 90 0.83 0.08 -8.22
CA ALA A 90 -0.05 1.23 -8.28
C ALA A 90 0.20 2.12 -9.51
N LEU A 91 1.46 2.27 -9.91
CA LEU A 91 1.86 3.04 -11.10
C LEU A 91 1.66 2.29 -12.42
N SER A 92 1.38 0.98 -12.38
CA SER A 92 1.25 0.16 -13.59
C SER A 92 -0.04 0.37 -14.38
N GLY A 93 -1.02 1.06 -13.79
CA GLY A 93 -2.34 1.33 -14.38
C GLY A 93 -3.33 0.18 -14.40
N ASN A 94 -2.89 -1.00 -13.96
CA ASN A 94 -3.69 -2.22 -13.86
C ASN A 94 -3.66 -2.75 -12.43
N ILE A 95 -4.75 -3.42 -12.02
CA ILE A 95 -4.81 -4.08 -10.71
C ILE A 95 -3.83 -5.25 -10.76
N LYS A 96 -2.80 -5.19 -9.91
CA LYS A 96 -1.78 -6.23 -9.80
C LYS A 96 -1.77 -6.79 -8.39
N TYR A 97 -1.63 -8.10 -8.34
CA TYR A 97 -1.45 -8.81 -7.09
C TYR A 97 -0.10 -8.44 -6.45
N THR A 98 -0.14 -8.02 -5.19
CA THR A 98 1.04 -7.84 -4.35
C THR A 98 1.06 -8.96 -3.31
N PHE A 99 2.14 -9.72 -3.27
CA PHE A 99 2.33 -10.88 -2.39
C PHE A 99 1.89 -10.59 -0.95
N ILE A 100 1.00 -11.42 -0.39
CA ILE A 100 0.37 -11.32 0.94
C ILE A 100 -0.54 -10.08 1.11
N ILE A 101 -0.12 -8.91 0.63
CA ILE A 101 -0.84 -7.65 0.81
C ILE A 101 -2.21 -7.69 0.15
N THR A 102 -2.33 -8.22 -1.07
CA THR A 102 -3.61 -8.31 -1.78
C THR A 102 -4.61 -9.18 -1.03
N ASP A 103 -4.20 -10.37 -0.57
CA ASP A 103 -5.10 -11.30 0.14
C ASP A 103 -5.61 -10.72 1.47
N LEU A 104 -4.79 -9.90 2.13
CA LEU A 104 -5.19 -9.20 3.35
C LEU A 104 -6.07 -7.99 3.05
N ALA A 105 -5.77 -7.24 1.98
CA ALA A 105 -6.51 -6.06 1.56
C ALA A 105 -7.94 -6.41 1.09
N GLU A 106 -8.11 -7.54 0.40
CA GLU A 106 -9.42 -7.99 -0.10
C GLU A 106 -10.40 -8.36 1.02
N LYS A 107 -9.90 -8.69 2.22
CA LYS A 107 -10.74 -8.95 3.40
C LYS A 107 -11.35 -7.68 3.98
N ILE A 108 -10.87 -6.50 3.57
CA ILE A 108 -11.32 -5.22 4.08
C ILE A 108 -12.56 -4.77 3.26
N ASN A 109 -13.75 -4.90 3.86
CA ASN A 109 -15.01 -4.43 3.29
C ASN A 109 -15.27 -2.96 3.65
N VAL A 110 -14.78 -2.06 2.80
CA VAL A 110 -15.08 -0.61 2.76
C VAL A 110 -15.13 -0.13 1.33
#